data_AF-A0A1T4M9Y2-F1
#
_entry.id   AF-A0A1T4M9Y2-F1
#
_cell.length_a   1.000
_cell.length_b   1.000
_cell.length_c   1.000
_cell.angle_alpha   90.00
_cell.angle_beta   90.00
_cell.angle_gamma   90.00
#
_symmetry.space_group_name_H-M   'P 1'
#
loop_
_entity.id
_entity.type
_entity.pdbx_description
1 polymer ?
#
loop_
_entity_poly.entity_id
_entity_poly.type
_entity_poly.pdbx_seq_one_letter_code
_entity_poly.pdbx_strand_id
1 'polypeptide(L)'
;MNENVIEIVSYLVKRIMHNENIVENEKKLIKNLIDQGYEVDDIDMAFELIFTSSMSSAEKESEDELKFDDARRVLDFKEKFKLSLPVQGALIRLSALSLISNTEVENILEKSLHFRESEIGLKHFWKVLQKVINNPARLSLIIENSPEFKSINEEHKRYIN
;
A
#
# COMPACT_ATOMS: atom_id res chain seq x y z
N MET A 1 -12.50 -25.00 -17.09
CA MET A 1 -12.41 -24.71 -15.64
C MET A 1 -13.37 -25.67 -14.95
N ASN A 2 -12.95 -26.29 -13.85
CA ASN A 2 -13.76 -27.24 -13.12
C ASN A 2 -15.00 -26.53 -12.51
N GLU A 3 -16.19 -27.11 -12.61
CA GLU A 3 -17.45 -26.52 -12.09
C GLU A 3 -17.34 -26.25 -10.57
N ASN A 4 -16.70 -27.16 -9.84
CA ASN A 4 -16.44 -27.03 -8.41
C ASN A 4 -15.62 -25.78 -8.09
N VAL A 5 -14.57 -25.51 -8.87
CA VAL A 5 -13.69 -24.35 -8.68
C VAL A 5 -14.47 -23.04 -8.87
N ILE A 6 -15.35 -22.98 -9.85
CA ILE A 6 -16.18 -21.78 -10.12
C ILE A 6 -17.18 -21.54 -8.97
N GLU A 7 -17.76 -22.60 -8.42
CA GLU A 7 -18.69 -22.53 -7.30
C GLU A 7 -17.99 -22.05 -6.02
N ILE A 8 -16.82 -22.61 -5.71
CA ILE A 8 -15.99 -22.20 -4.56
C ILE A 8 -15.58 -20.73 -4.73
N VAL A 9 -15.11 -20.31 -5.91
CA VAL A 9 -14.75 -18.91 -6.18
C VAL A 9 -15.94 -17.98 -5.98
N SER A 10 -17.11 -18.34 -6.50
CA SER A 10 -18.33 -17.53 -6.38
C SER A 10 -18.78 -17.39 -4.92
N TYR A 11 -18.63 -18.45 -4.13
CA TYR A 11 -18.92 -18.45 -2.70
C TYR A 11 -17.98 -17.53 -1.92
N LEU A 12 -16.68 -17.63 -2.19
CA LEU A 12 -15.65 -16.82 -1.55
C LEU A 12 -15.79 -15.33 -1.90
N VAL A 13 -16.02 -14.98 -3.17
CA VAL A 13 -16.25 -13.60 -3.61
C VAL A 13 -17.46 -12.98 -2.90
N LYS A 14 -18.58 -13.73 -2.76
CA LYS A 14 -19.75 -13.26 -2.02
C LYS A 14 -19.40 -12.94 -0.56
N ARG A 15 -18.61 -13.77 0.12
CA ARG A 15 -18.18 -13.52 1.51
C ARG A 15 -17.29 -12.28 1.63
N ILE A 16 -16.36 -12.06 0.69
CA ILE A 16 -15.49 -10.86 0.66
C ILE A 16 -16.35 -9.60 0.55
N MET A 17 -17.34 -9.60 -0.35
CA MET A 17 -18.22 -8.45 -0.56
C MET A 17 -19.08 -8.09 0.67
N HIS A 18 -19.31 -9.03 1.59
CA HIS A 18 -20.09 -8.80 2.81
C HIS A 18 -19.23 -8.45 4.04
N ASN A 19 -17.94 -8.08 3.85
CA ASN A 19 -16.99 -7.76 4.92
C ASN A 19 -16.81 -8.86 5.98
N GLU A 20 -16.99 -10.13 5.61
CA GLU A 20 -16.58 -11.23 6.46
C GLU A 20 -15.06 -11.39 6.35
N ASN A 21 -14.31 -11.28 7.46
CA ASN A 21 -12.86 -11.49 7.50
C ASN A 21 -12.51 -12.94 7.12
N ILE A 22 -12.33 -13.19 5.82
CA ILE A 22 -11.96 -14.50 5.28
C ILE A 22 -10.57 -14.93 5.75
N VAL A 23 -9.65 -13.95 5.87
CA VAL A 23 -8.24 -14.17 6.23
C VAL A 23 -8.09 -14.67 7.68
N GLU A 24 -8.93 -14.21 8.61
CA GLU A 24 -8.88 -14.68 10.00
C GLU A 24 -9.49 -16.09 10.18
N ASN A 25 -10.20 -16.62 9.18
CA ASN A 25 -11.00 -17.84 9.29
C ASN A 25 -10.72 -18.89 8.20
N GLU A 26 -9.62 -18.72 7.45
CA GLU A 26 -9.23 -19.55 6.30
C GLU A 26 -9.22 -21.06 6.62
N LYS A 27 -8.58 -21.46 7.72
CA LYS A 27 -8.51 -22.88 8.13
C LYS A 27 -9.89 -23.49 8.39
N LYS A 28 -10.82 -22.72 8.93
CA LYS A 28 -12.19 -23.17 9.20
C LYS A 28 -13.00 -23.28 7.91
N LEU A 29 -12.74 -22.37 6.97
CA LEU A 29 -13.37 -22.31 5.66
C LEU A 29 -12.96 -23.49 4.77
N ILE A 30 -11.65 -23.77 4.69
CA ILE A 30 -11.11 -24.95 3.98
C ILE A 30 -11.72 -26.23 4.56
N LYS A 31 -11.77 -26.35 5.90
CA LYS A 31 -12.39 -27.51 6.55
C LYS A 31 -13.87 -27.68 6.16
N ASN A 32 -14.65 -26.61 6.15
CA ASN A 32 -16.06 -26.68 5.75
C ASN A 32 -16.23 -27.09 4.29
N LEU A 33 -15.35 -26.66 3.39
CA LEU A 33 -15.39 -27.04 1.98
C LEU A 33 -15.05 -28.53 1.80
N ILE A 34 -14.06 -29.03 2.54
CA ILE A 34 -13.75 -30.47 2.57
C ILE A 34 -14.94 -31.27 3.13
N ASP A 35 -15.56 -30.79 4.22
CA ASP A 35 -16.74 -31.42 4.83
C ASP A 35 -17.98 -31.40 3.89
N GLN A 36 -18.01 -30.49 2.91
CA GLN A 36 -19.02 -30.42 1.84
C GLN A 36 -18.71 -31.33 0.64
N GLY A 37 -17.55 -32.01 0.64
CA GLY A 37 -17.15 -32.96 -0.39
C GLY A 37 -16.33 -32.36 -1.53
N TYR A 38 -15.80 -31.15 -1.38
CA TYR A 38 -14.86 -30.58 -2.35
C TYR A 38 -13.47 -31.19 -2.19
N GLU A 39 -12.85 -31.51 -3.32
CA GLU A 39 -11.46 -31.98 -3.36
C GLU A 39 -10.49 -30.87 -3.00
N VAL A 40 -9.38 -31.24 -2.33
CA VAL A 40 -8.38 -30.29 -1.86
C VAL A 40 -7.76 -29.51 -3.03
N ASP A 41 -7.50 -30.19 -4.15
CA ASP A 41 -6.94 -29.57 -5.36
C ASP A 41 -7.87 -28.49 -5.95
N ASP A 42 -9.19 -28.68 -5.87
CA ASP A 42 -10.19 -27.71 -6.34
C ASP A 42 -10.27 -26.50 -5.40
N ILE A 43 -10.13 -26.72 -4.09
CA ILE A 43 -10.09 -25.67 -3.07
C ILE A 43 -8.83 -24.82 -3.26
N ASP A 44 -7.66 -25.46 -3.36
CA ASP A 44 -6.38 -24.75 -3.54
C ASP A 44 -6.39 -23.92 -4.83
N MET A 45 -6.91 -24.48 -5.93
CA MET A 45 -7.06 -23.75 -7.20
C MET A 45 -8.01 -22.54 -7.07
N ALA A 46 -9.11 -22.67 -6.35
CA ALA A 46 -10.05 -21.57 -6.14
C ALA A 46 -9.46 -20.44 -5.27
N PHE A 47 -8.70 -20.82 -4.24
CA PHE A 47 -7.97 -19.87 -3.39
C PHE A 47 -6.89 -19.14 -4.20
N GLU A 48 -6.06 -19.87 -4.95
CA GLU A 48 -5.07 -19.29 -5.86
C GLU A 48 -5.70 -18.27 -6.81
N LEU A 49 -6.86 -18.57 -7.41
CA LEU A 49 -7.55 -17.65 -8.32
C LEU A 49 -8.00 -16.37 -7.63
N ILE A 50 -8.49 -16.43 -6.40
CA ILE A 50 -8.94 -15.26 -5.64
C ILE A 50 -7.76 -14.43 -5.15
N PHE A 51 -6.70 -15.07 -4.64
CA PHE A 51 -5.54 -14.36 -4.14
C PHE A 51 -4.70 -13.78 -5.29
N THR A 52 -4.60 -14.48 -6.42
CA THR A 52 -3.94 -13.97 -7.63
C THR A 52 -4.72 -12.82 -8.27
N SER A 53 -6.05 -12.88 -8.33
CA SER A 53 -6.88 -11.78 -8.86
C SER A 53 -6.94 -10.57 -7.90
N SER A 54 -6.86 -10.80 -6.58
CA SER A 54 -6.71 -9.72 -5.60
C SER A 54 -5.35 -9.01 -5.70
N MET A 55 -4.31 -9.72 -6.13
CA MET A 55 -2.99 -9.15 -6.46
C MET A 55 -2.96 -8.51 -7.85
N SER A 56 -3.81 -8.94 -8.79
CA SER A 56 -3.90 -8.36 -10.16
C SER A 56 -4.59 -6.99 -10.21
N SER A 57 -5.18 -6.56 -9.09
CA SER A 57 -5.76 -5.21 -8.93
C SER A 57 -4.72 -4.21 -8.42
N ALA A 58 -3.56 -4.69 -7.98
CA ALA A 58 -2.37 -3.89 -7.78
C ALA A 58 -1.55 -3.98 -9.09
N GLU A 59 -1.52 -2.85 -9.79
CA GLU A 59 -0.50 -2.53 -10.78
C GLU A 59 -0.38 -3.46 -12.01
N LYS A 60 -0.89 -2.96 -13.15
CA LYS A 60 -0.23 -3.18 -14.44
C LYS A 60 1.17 -2.54 -14.37
N GLU A 61 2.10 -3.21 -13.73
CA GLU A 61 3.51 -2.87 -13.79
C GLU A 61 4.10 -3.49 -15.06
N SER A 62 4.40 -2.59 -15.99
CA SER A 62 5.22 -2.81 -17.16
C SER A 62 6.64 -3.21 -16.76
N GLU A 63 7.14 -4.27 -17.40
CA GLU A 63 8.55 -4.60 -17.71
C GLU A 63 9.63 -4.36 -16.62
N ASP A 64 10.21 -5.47 -16.12
CA ASP A 64 11.54 -5.57 -15.49
C ASP A 64 11.80 -4.75 -14.21
N GLU A 65 10.94 -4.86 -13.18
CA GLU A 65 11.34 -4.43 -11.83
C GLU A 65 12.20 -5.51 -11.14
N LEU A 66 13.50 -5.26 -11.09
CA LEU A 66 14.42 -5.93 -10.17
C LEU A 66 13.94 -5.68 -8.73
N LYS A 67 13.30 -6.69 -8.12
CA LYS A 67 12.82 -6.65 -6.74
C LYS A 67 14.00 -6.66 -5.77
N PHE A 68 14.49 -5.48 -5.42
CA PHE A 68 15.44 -5.30 -4.33
C PHE A 68 14.69 -5.02 -3.02
N ASP A 69 14.04 -6.05 -2.45
CA ASP A 69 13.24 -5.90 -1.22
C ASP A 69 14.05 -5.38 -0.02
N ASP A 70 15.38 -5.58 -0.01
CA ASP A 70 16.27 -5.13 1.06
C ASP A 70 17.19 -3.94 0.69
N ALA A 71 17.10 -3.40 -0.54
CA ALA A 71 17.94 -2.27 -0.91
C ALA A 71 17.42 -0.98 -0.27
N ARG A 72 18.31 -0.28 0.44
CA ARG A 72 18.02 1.07 0.93
C ARG A 72 18.29 2.08 -0.18
N ARG A 73 17.27 2.83 -0.58
CA ARG A 73 17.40 3.94 -1.52
C ARG A 73 18.35 5.00 -0.98
N VAL A 74 19.34 5.40 -1.79
CA VAL A 74 20.27 6.49 -1.49
C VAL A 74 19.92 7.68 -2.36
N LEU A 75 19.66 8.84 -1.76
CA LEU A 75 19.34 10.07 -2.50
C LEU A 75 20.56 10.60 -3.27
N ASP A 76 20.32 10.99 -4.52
CA ASP A 76 21.31 11.63 -5.37
C ASP A 76 21.53 13.10 -4.98
N PHE A 77 22.47 13.78 -5.65
CA PHE A 77 22.79 15.16 -5.33
C PHE A 77 21.63 16.13 -5.61
N LYS A 78 20.88 15.92 -6.70
CA LYS A 78 19.77 16.78 -7.10
C LYS A 78 18.60 16.65 -6.13
N GLU A 79 18.28 15.42 -5.75
CA GLU A 79 17.26 15.07 -4.74
C GLU A 79 17.61 15.69 -3.39
N LYS A 80 18.86 15.52 -2.94
CA LYS A 80 19.35 16.13 -1.68
C LYS A 80 19.27 17.66 -1.71
N PHE A 81 19.57 18.29 -2.84
CA PHE A 81 19.50 19.74 -2.94
C PHE A 81 18.06 20.26 -3.05
N LYS A 82 17.18 19.47 -3.68
CA LYS A 82 15.76 19.81 -3.83
C LYS A 82 14.98 19.66 -2.53
N LEU A 83 15.31 18.67 -1.71
CA LEU A 83 14.60 18.39 -0.46
C LEU A 83 15.32 19.04 0.72
N SER A 84 14.61 19.87 1.50
CA SER A 84 15.16 20.39 2.75
C SER A 84 15.55 19.25 3.71
N LEU A 85 16.51 19.48 4.59
CA LEU A 85 16.96 18.47 5.57
C LEU A 85 15.81 17.82 6.38
N PRO A 86 14.80 18.57 6.87
CA PRO A 86 13.66 17.95 7.54
C PRO A 86 12.85 17.01 6.65
N VAL A 87 12.73 17.33 5.35
CA VAL A 87 12.03 16.49 4.37
C VAL A 87 12.82 15.23 4.04
N GLN A 88 14.15 15.33 3.91
CA GLN A 88 15.00 14.15 3.74
C GLN A 88 14.88 13.19 4.92
N GLY A 89 14.92 13.73 6.15
CA GLY A 89 14.72 12.94 7.37
C GLY A 89 13.35 12.27 7.44
N ALA A 90 12.29 13.01 7.08
CA ALA A 90 10.94 12.47 7.00
C ALA A 90 10.84 11.34 5.97
N LEU A 91 11.34 11.54 4.75
CA LEU A 91 11.30 10.53 3.68
C LEU A 91 12.01 9.23 4.10
N ILE A 92 13.21 9.35 4.68
CA ILE A 92 13.98 8.20 5.20
C ILE A 92 13.19 7.48 6.30
N ARG A 93 12.57 8.23 7.23
CA ARG A 93 11.79 7.65 8.33
C ARG A 93 10.56 6.91 7.81
N LEU A 94 9.81 7.51 6.89
CA LEU A 94 8.60 6.92 6.32
C LEU A 94 8.91 5.63 5.57
N SER A 95 10.00 5.61 4.80
CA SER A 95 10.47 4.41 4.10
C SER A 95 10.94 3.33 5.10
N ALA A 96 11.72 3.71 6.12
CA ALA A 96 12.21 2.77 7.14
C ALA A 96 11.11 2.16 8.01
N LEU A 97 9.97 2.85 8.17
CA LEU A 97 8.78 2.36 8.87
C LEU A 97 7.79 1.63 7.95
N SER A 98 8.13 1.46 6.67
CA SER A 98 7.26 0.86 5.64
C SER A 98 5.89 1.55 5.55
N LEU A 99 5.83 2.85 5.88
CA LEU A 99 4.63 3.67 5.73
C LEU A 99 4.42 4.11 4.28
N ILE A 100 5.51 4.12 3.51
CA ILE A 100 5.53 4.31 2.06
C ILE A 100 6.34 3.18 1.40
N SER A 101 5.88 2.70 0.25
CA SER A 101 6.58 1.69 -0.55
C SER A 101 7.76 2.31 -1.33
N ASN A 102 8.63 1.47 -1.89
CA ASN A 102 9.71 1.92 -2.79
C ASN A 102 9.15 2.63 -4.03
N THR A 103 8.06 2.10 -4.61
CA THR A 103 7.36 2.73 -5.75
C THR A 103 6.81 4.10 -5.38
N GLU A 104 6.24 4.25 -4.18
CA GLU A 104 5.78 5.54 -3.68
C GLU A 104 6.94 6.51 -3.42
N VAL A 105 8.09 6.03 -2.90
CA VAL A 105 9.29 6.86 -2.73
C VAL A 105 9.74 7.45 -4.06
N GLU A 106 9.88 6.65 -5.11
CA GLU A 106 10.28 7.16 -6.43
C GLU A 106 9.27 8.16 -6.97
N ASN A 107 7.96 7.87 -6.83
CA ASN A 107 6.90 8.78 -7.28
C ASN A 107 6.89 10.11 -6.49
N ILE A 108 7.18 10.06 -5.19
CA ILE A 108 7.36 11.24 -4.34
C ILE A 108 8.58 12.05 -4.80
N LEU A 109 9.70 11.40 -5.09
CA LEU A 109 10.93 12.05 -5.56
C LEU A 109 10.72 12.71 -6.91
N GLU A 110 10.15 12.00 -7.89
CA GLU A 110 9.83 12.50 -9.21
C GLU A 110 8.93 13.74 -9.12
N LYS A 111 7.80 13.64 -8.41
CA LYS A 111 6.89 14.78 -8.21
C LYS A 111 7.56 15.95 -7.50
N SER A 112 8.46 15.68 -6.55
CA SER A 112 9.20 16.71 -5.82
C SER A 112 10.16 17.47 -6.73
N LEU A 113 10.84 16.78 -7.65
CA LEU A 113 11.74 17.43 -8.61
C LEU A 113 11.00 18.39 -9.56
N HIS A 114 9.72 18.15 -9.84
CA HIS A 114 8.89 18.99 -10.70
C HIS A 114 8.36 20.29 -10.06
N PHE A 115 8.56 20.51 -8.75
CA PHE A 115 8.20 21.79 -8.13
C PHE A 115 9.07 22.93 -8.68
N ARG A 116 8.52 24.15 -8.74
CA ARG A 116 9.27 25.33 -9.25
C ARG A 116 10.24 25.88 -8.21
N GLU A 117 9.92 25.67 -6.93
CA GLU A 117 10.70 26.10 -5.79
C GLU A 117 12.07 25.43 -5.80
N SER A 118 13.12 26.20 -5.45
CA SER A 118 14.49 25.66 -5.40
C SER A 118 14.65 24.57 -4.35
N GLU A 119 13.89 24.67 -3.25
CA GLU A 119 13.88 23.72 -2.14
C GLU A 119 12.44 23.44 -1.68
N ILE A 120 12.16 22.17 -1.34
CA ILE A 120 10.89 21.69 -0.81
C ILE A 120 11.00 21.55 0.72
N GLY A 121 10.14 22.32 1.40
CA GLY A 121 9.87 22.17 2.83
C GLY A 121 8.72 21.19 3.15
N LEU A 122 8.53 20.89 4.43
CA LEU A 122 7.54 19.92 4.94
C LEU A 122 6.11 20.17 4.45
N LYS A 123 5.69 21.43 4.32
CA LYS A 123 4.34 21.78 3.84
C LYS A 123 4.12 21.38 2.37
N HIS A 124 5.13 21.57 1.52
CA HIS A 124 5.05 21.15 0.12
C HIS A 124 5.17 19.64 0.01
N PHE A 125 6.06 19.04 0.79
CA PHE A 125 6.22 17.60 0.87
C PHE A 125 4.91 16.89 1.28
N TRP A 126 4.18 17.43 2.26
CA TRP A 126 2.87 16.91 2.65
C TRP A 126 1.86 16.89 1.48
N LYS A 127 1.84 17.96 0.66
CA LYS A 127 0.99 17.98 -0.55
C LYS A 127 1.40 16.93 -1.57
N VAL A 128 2.69 16.60 -1.66
CA VAL A 128 3.17 15.51 -2.52
C VAL A 128 2.71 14.17 -1.98
N LEU A 129 2.86 13.93 -0.67
CA LEU A 129 2.36 12.71 -0.02
C LEU A 129 0.87 12.51 -0.27
N GLN A 130 0.04 13.54 -0.11
CA GLN A 130 -1.40 13.48 -0.39
C GLN A 130 -1.74 13.15 -1.84
N LYS A 131 -0.87 13.46 -2.80
CA LYS A 131 -1.07 13.15 -4.23
C LYS A 131 -0.62 11.75 -4.60
N VAL A 132 0.31 11.17 -3.86
CA VAL A 132 0.84 9.81 -4.10
C VAL A 132 0.03 8.79 -3.31
N ILE A 133 -0.30 9.10 -2.06
CA ILE A 133 -1.01 8.23 -1.13
C ILE A 133 -2.50 8.60 -1.14
N ASN A 134 -3.27 7.87 -1.95
CA ASN A 134 -4.71 8.11 -2.11
C ASN A 134 -5.58 7.53 -0.99
N ASN A 135 -4.98 6.93 0.05
CA ASN A 135 -5.69 6.30 1.17
C ASN A 135 -5.66 7.20 2.43
N PRO A 136 -6.82 7.70 2.91
CA PRO A 136 -6.89 8.59 4.06
C PRO A 136 -6.48 7.92 5.39
N ALA A 137 -6.70 6.61 5.55
CA ALA A 137 -6.27 5.88 6.74
C ALA A 137 -4.73 5.80 6.80
N ARG A 138 -4.06 5.57 5.66
CA ARG A 138 -2.59 5.58 5.57
C ARG A 138 -2.02 6.97 5.85
N LEU A 139 -2.63 8.02 5.34
CA LEU A 139 -2.24 9.40 5.65
C LEU A 139 -2.37 9.71 7.15
N SER A 140 -3.40 9.17 7.81
CA SER A 140 -3.58 9.32 9.25
C SER A 140 -2.47 8.62 10.04
N LEU A 141 -2.13 7.37 9.66
CA LEU A 141 -1.00 6.63 10.25
C LEU A 141 0.33 7.38 10.09
N ILE A 142 0.56 8.00 8.94
CA ILE A 142 1.75 8.83 8.71
C ILE A 142 1.80 10.00 9.68
N ILE A 143 0.69 10.72 9.85
CA ILE A 143 0.61 11.85 10.78
C ILE A 143 0.90 11.42 12.23
N GLU A 144 0.36 10.27 12.66
CA GLU A 144 0.57 9.74 14.01
C GLU A 144 2.03 9.36 14.28
N ASN A 145 2.71 8.83 13.27
CA ASN A 145 4.08 8.31 13.39
C ASN A 145 5.17 9.31 12.96
N SER A 146 4.80 10.54 12.57
CA SER A 146 5.74 11.54 12.04
C SER A 146 5.69 12.84 12.85
N PRO A 147 6.62 13.06 13.80
CA PRO A 147 6.65 14.28 14.60
C PRO A 147 6.86 15.56 13.77
N GLU A 148 7.44 15.44 12.58
CA GLU A 148 7.69 16.54 11.65
C GLU A 148 6.38 17.14 11.10
N PHE A 149 5.28 16.38 11.09
CA PHE A 149 3.98 16.83 10.62
C PHE A 149 3.05 17.30 11.76
N LYS A 150 3.55 17.49 12.98
CA LYS A 150 2.72 17.95 14.13
C LYS A 150 1.90 19.21 13.84
N SER A 151 2.48 20.22 13.18
CA SER A 151 1.73 21.44 12.83
C SER A 151 0.60 21.17 11.83
N ILE A 152 0.76 20.17 10.96
CA ILE A 152 -0.25 19.72 9.99
C ILE A 152 -1.32 18.87 10.69
N ASN A 153 -0.92 18.08 11.69
CA ASN A 153 -1.80 17.29 12.55
C ASN A 153 -2.82 18.17 13.29
N GLU A 154 -2.35 19.29 13.85
CA GLU A 154 -3.21 20.25 14.57
C GLU A 154 -4.23 20.94 13.64
N GLU A 155 -3.87 21.21 12.37
CA GLU A 155 -4.83 21.70 11.38
C GLU A 155 -5.85 20.60 10.99
N HIS A 156 -5.42 19.36 10.81
CA HIS A 156 -6.33 18.24 10.48
C HIS A 156 -7.35 17.95 11.57
N LYS A 157 -6.93 17.97 12.85
CA LYS A 157 -7.83 17.72 13.99
C LYS A 157 -8.95 18.76 14.13
N ARG A 158 -8.76 19.99 13.63
CA ARG A 158 -9.79 21.04 13.67
C ARG A 158 -10.98 20.78 12.74
N TYR A 159 -10.84 19.91 11.75
CA TYR A 159 -11.90 19.60 10.78
C TYR A 159 -12.69 18.31 11.10
N ILE A 160 -12.31 17.61 12.17
CA ILE A 160 -12.96 16.34 12.60
C ILE A 160 -13.85 16.57 13.85
N ASN A 161 -13.93 17.80 14.37
CA ASN A 161 -14.86 18.20 15.43
C ASN A 161 -16.05 18.98 14.88
#